data_AF-A0A7V8WCJ9-F1
#
_entry.id   AF-A0A7V8WCJ9-F1
#
_cell.length_a   1.000
_cell.length_b   1.000
_cell.length_c   1.000
_cell.angle_alpha   90.00
_cell.angle_beta   90.00
_cell.angle_gamma   90.00
#
_symmetry.space_group_name_H-M   'P 1'
#
loop_
_entity.id
_entity.type
_entity.pdbx_description
1 polymer ?
#
loop_
_entity_poly.entity_id
_entity_poly.type
_entity_poly.pdbx_seq_one_letter_code
_entity_poly.pdbx_strand_id
1 'polypeptide(L)'
;MKRIAILTLVGALAAFTGHAQSNGDAEKDAVAAAAMDYLVALYEAKPELIARSVHPDLSKRGYYKKKGETTFTSAPMSYQQLFDLAGTWNKDGKRPVATAPKAVVVYEVLNQTASAKVTALWGIDYMHLAKYDGKWKIVNILWQEPPQ
;
A
#
# COMPACT_ATOMS: atom_id res chain seq x y z
N MET A 1 69.01 25.53 17.98
CA MET A 1 67.95 26.54 17.72
C MET A 1 66.86 25.88 16.89
N LYS A 2 65.65 25.77 17.44
CA LYS A 2 64.50 25.04 16.89
C LYS A 2 63.87 25.85 15.74
N ARG A 3 63.50 25.20 14.63
CA ARG A 3 62.50 25.74 13.68
C ARG A 3 61.42 24.68 13.50
N ILE A 4 60.21 25.07 13.91
CA ILE A 4 59.01 24.26 14.01
C ILE A 4 58.37 24.17 12.62
N ALA A 5 58.10 22.96 12.14
CA ALA A 5 57.26 22.73 10.98
C ALA A 5 55.78 22.85 11.41
N ILE A 6 55.05 23.79 10.83
CA ILE A 6 53.61 23.93 11.01
C ILE A 6 52.94 23.00 10.02
N LEU A 7 52.37 21.90 10.50
CA LEU A 7 51.46 21.06 9.73
C LEU A 7 50.06 21.69 9.81
N THR A 8 49.59 22.28 8.72
CA THR A 8 48.21 22.74 8.58
C THR A 8 47.32 21.55 8.24
N LEU A 9 46.61 21.02 9.23
CA LEU A 9 45.60 19.98 9.02
C LEU A 9 44.29 20.64 8.54
N VAL A 10 44.04 20.61 7.24
CA VAL A 10 42.74 21.00 6.67
C VAL A 10 41.79 19.80 6.83
N GLY A 11 40.96 19.84 7.87
CA GLY A 11 39.87 18.88 8.05
C GLY A 11 38.74 19.16 7.07
N ALA A 12 38.46 18.23 6.16
CA ALA A 12 37.28 18.28 5.32
C ALA A 12 36.03 17.95 6.16
N LEU A 13 35.22 18.95 6.48
CA LEU A 13 33.85 18.72 6.96
C LEU A 13 33.00 18.21 5.79
N ALA A 14 32.78 16.89 5.73
CA ALA A 14 31.71 16.34 4.91
C ALA A 14 30.37 16.72 5.55
N ALA A 15 29.66 17.67 4.94
CA ALA A 15 28.30 17.99 5.31
C ALA A 15 27.39 16.80 4.96
N PHE A 16 27.05 16.00 5.96
CA PHE A 16 25.96 15.04 5.86
C PHE A 16 24.65 15.83 5.75
N THR A 17 24.17 16.06 4.53
CA THR A 17 22.82 16.56 4.27
C THR A 17 21.82 15.43 4.47
N GLY A 18 21.59 15.07 5.74
CA GLY A 18 20.45 14.24 6.12
C GLY A 18 19.16 14.95 5.71
N HIS A 19 18.50 14.48 4.66
CA HIS A 19 17.18 14.95 4.29
C HIS A 19 16.20 14.50 5.37
N ALA A 20 15.89 15.39 6.31
CA ALA A 20 14.79 15.16 7.25
C ALA A 20 13.48 15.13 6.44
N GLN A 21 12.92 13.94 6.20
CA GLN A 21 11.57 13.83 5.65
C GLN A 21 10.61 14.52 6.61
N SER A 22 9.72 15.36 6.08
CA SER A 22 8.69 15.97 6.90
C SER A 22 7.79 14.87 7.47
N ASN A 23 7.21 15.06 8.66
CA ASN A 23 6.24 14.11 9.21
C ASN A 23 5.12 13.81 8.20
N GLY A 24 4.68 14.81 7.42
CA GLY A 24 3.65 14.61 6.39
C GLY A 24 4.06 13.65 5.27
N ASP A 25 5.32 13.69 4.84
CA ASP A 25 5.83 12.76 3.81
C ASP A 25 5.95 11.34 4.36
N ALA A 26 6.43 11.20 5.60
CA ALA A 26 6.52 9.90 6.27
C ALA A 26 5.14 9.24 6.46
N GLU A 27 4.11 10.04 6.78
CA GLU A 27 2.73 9.55 6.91
C GLU A 27 2.16 9.11 5.55
N LYS A 28 2.42 9.87 4.48
CA LYS A 28 2.03 9.48 3.11
C LYS A 28 2.70 8.18 2.68
N ASP A 29 3.99 8.03 2.96
CA ASP A 29 4.75 6.81 2.66
C ASP A 29 4.18 5.60 3.43
N ALA A 30 3.81 5.79 4.70
CA ALA A 30 3.20 4.73 5.51
C ALA A 30 1.80 4.31 5.01
N VAL A 31 0.98 5.27 4.56
CA VAL A 31 -0.31 4.98 3.92
C VAL A 31 -0.10 4.24 2.60
N ALA A 32 0.88 4.69 1.79
CA ALA A 32 1.22 4.03 0.52
C ALA A 32 1.69 2.58 0.75
N ALA A 33 2.50 2.35 1.78
CA ALA A 33 2.98 1.02 2.15
C ALA A 33 1.82 0.09 2.55
N ALA A 34 0.87 0.55 3.36
CA ALA A 34 -0.30 -0.25 3.74
C ALA A 34 -1.17 -0.62 2.52
N ALA A 35 -1.40 0.33 1.60
CA ALA A 35 -2.13 0.05 0.36
C ALA A 35 -1.38 -0.90 -0.58
N MET A 36 -0.05 -0.77 -0.67
CA MET A 36 0.80 -1.66 -1.46
C MET A 36 0.82 -3.08 -0.89
N ASP A 37 0.89 -3.21 0.44
CA ASP A 37 0.84 -4.50 1.13
C ASP A 37 -0.43 -5.27 0.80
N TYR A 38 -1.57 -4.60 0.82
CA TYR A 38 -2.83 -5.19 0.39
C TYR A 38 -2.76 -5.73 -1.05
N LEU A 39 -2.22 -4.96 -1.99
CA LEU A 39 -2.10 -5.37 -3.39
C LEU A 39 -1.17 -6.60 -3.52
N VAL A 40 0.02 -6.49 -2.92
CA VAL A 40 1.06 -7.52 -2.98
C VAL A 40 0.62 -8.81 -2.30
N ALA A 41 -0.18 -8.72 -1.23
CA ALA A 41 -0.75 -9.89 -0.56
C ALA A 41 -1.45 -10.83 -1.55
N LEU A 42 -2.24 -10.28 -2.47
CA LEU A 42 -2.95 -11.07 -3.46
C LEU A 42 -1.99 -11.57 -4.54
N TYR A 43 -1.15 -10.69 -5.08
CA TYR A 43 -0.24 -11.03 -6.18
C TYR A 43 0.78 -12.11 -5.81
N GLU A 44 1.29 -12.08 -4.58
CA GLU A 44 2.34 -12.99 -4.09
C GLU A 44 1.79 -14.13 -3.23
N ALA A 45 0.47 -14.23 -3.09
CA ALA A 45 -0.22 -15.20 -2.26
C ALA A 45 0.20 -15.18 -0.76
N LYS A 46 0.32 -13.98 -0.19
CA LYS A 46 0.88 -13.68 1.15
C LYS A 46 -0.17 -13.09 2.10
N PRO A 47 -0.98 -13.91 2.77
CA PRO A 47 -2.09 -13.42 3.61
C PRO A 47 -1.62 -12.65 4.85
N GLU A 48 -0.39 -12.87 5.32
CA GLU A 48 0.22 -12.10 6.41
C GLU A 48 0.32 -10.60 6.11
N LEU A 49 0.38 -10.22 4.84
CA LEU A 49 0.36 -8.82 4.42
C LEU A 49 -1.03 -8.20 4.60
N ILE A 50 -2.12 -8.97 4.44
CA ILE A 50 -3.47 -8.52 4.82
C ILE A 50 -3.55 -8.28 6.32
N ALA A 51 -3.05 -9.20 7.15
CA ALA A 51 -3.05 -9.00 8.61
C ALA A 51 -2.23 -7.75 9.02
N ARG A 52 -1.17 -7.43 8.28
CA ARG A 52 -0.38 -6.22 8.51
C ARG A 52 -1.08 -4.94 8.10
N SER A 53 -1.81 -4.92 6.98
CA SER A 53 -2.31 -3.67 6.38
C SER A 53 -3.81 -3.43 6.51
N VAL A 54 -4.60 -4.44 6.88
CA VAL A 54 -6.07 -4.36 6.92
C VAL A 54 -6.56 -4.55 8.36
N HIS A 55 -7.55 -3.76 8.77
CA HIS A 55 -8.20 -3.90 10.07
C HIS A 55 -9.22 -5.06 10.05
N PRO A 56 -9.38 -5.85 11.13
CA PRO A 56 -10.38 -6.92 11.20
C PRO A 56 -11.82 -6.48 10.94
N ASP A 57 -12.18 -5.24 11.29
CA ASP A 57 -13.51 -4.65 11.04
C ASP A 57 -13.70 -4.14 9.59
N LEU A 58 -12.97 -4.70 8.62
CA LEU A 58 -13.05 -4.30 7.21
C LEU A 58 -14.49 -4.31 6.69
N SER A 59 -14.91 -3.18 6.09
CA SER A 59 -16.07 -3.14 5.20
C SER A 59 -15.62 -3.11 3.74
N LYS A 60 -15.66 -4.26 3.06
CA LYS A 60 -15.33 -4.37 1.63
C LYS A 60 -16.54 -4.74 0.78
N ARG A 61 -16.74 -3.98 -0.29
CA ARG A 61 -17.77 -4.22 -1.30
C ARG A 61 -17.27 -3.79 -2.67
N GLY A 62 -17.81 -4.40 -3.72
CA GLY A 62 -17.51 -3.95 -5.07
C GLY A 62 -18.45 -4.52 -6.09
N TYR A 63 -18.14 -4.23 -7.34
CA TYR A 63 -19.05 -4.44 -8.46
C TYR A 63 -18.30 -5.01 -9.65
N TYR A 64 -18.88 -6.04 -10.28
CA TYR A 64 -18.34 -6.68 -11.47
C TYR A 64 -19.49 -7.15 -12.37
N LYS A 65 -19.26 -7.29 -13.67
CA LYS A 65 -20.21 -7.94 -14.57
C LYS A 65 -19.84 -9.41 -14.74
N LYS A 66 -20.82 -10.29 -14.60
CA LYS A 66 -20.62 -11.69 -14.98
C LYS A 66 -20.54 -11.79 -16.50
N LYS A 67 -19.84 -12.82 -16.98
CA LYS A 67 -19.71 -13.07 -18.42
C LYS A 67 -21.09 -13.21 -19.06
N GLY A 68 -21.39 -12.32 -20.01
CA GLY A 68 -22.67 -12.29 -20.73
C GLY A 68 -23.77 -11.44 -20.09
N GLU A 69 -23.53 -10.85 -18.91
CA GLU A 69 -24.47 -9.93 -18.26
C GLU A 69 -24.13 -8.46 -18.55
N THR A 70 -25.17 -7.63 -18.63
CA THR A 70 -25.03 -6.17 -18.84
C THR A 70 -25.10 -5.37 -17.54
N THR A 71 -25.63 -5.96 -16.48
CA THR A 71 -25.80 -5.35 -15.16
C THR A 71 -24.66 -5.72 -14.21
N PHE A 72 -24.39 -4.86 -13.25
CA PHE A 72 -23.37 -5.11 -12.23
C PHE A 72 -23.92 -6.01 -11.11
N THR A 73 -23.11 -6.98 -10.71
CA THR A 73 -23.31 -7.82 -9.52
C THR A 73 -22.52 -7.23 -8.35
N SER A 74 -23.15 -7.16 -7.16
CA SER A 74 -22.48 -6.78 -5.91
C SER A 74 -21.67 -7.93 -5.31
N ALA A 75 -20.48 -7.62 -4.83
CA ALA A 75 -19.54 -8.56 -4.21
C ALA A 75 -19.04 -8.04 -2.85
N PRO A 76 -19.81 -8.20 -1.76
CA PRO A 76 -19.32 -7.95 -0.42
C PRO A 76 -18.28 -9.00 -0.02
N MET A 77 -17.31 -8.61 0.80
CA MET A 77 -16.24 -9.48 1.29
C MET A 77 -15.86 -9.10 2.72
N SER A 78 -15.82 -10.07 3.63
CA SER A 78 -15.34 -9.87 4.99
C SER A 78 -13.80 -9.86 5.04
N TYR A 79 -13.24 -9.42 6.17
CA TYR A 79 -11.80 -9.53 6.44
C TYR A 79 -11.30 -10.97 6.27
N GLN A 80 -11.98 -11.96 6.88
CA GLN A 80 -11.54 -13.36 6.82
C GLN A 80 -11.53 -13.88 5.38
N GLN A 81 -12.58 -13.57 4.61
CA GLN A 81 -12.64 -13.95 3.20
C GLN A 81 -11.52 -13.31 2.38
N LEU A 82 -11.17 -12.05 2.65
CA LEU A 82 -10.03 -11.39 2.01
C LEU A 82 -8.69 -12.04 2.39
N PHE A 83 -8.51 -12.36 3.67
CA PHE A 83 -7.31 -13.02 4.16
C PHE A 83 -7.13 -14.41 3.49
N ASP A 84 -8.18 -15.21 3.44
CA ASP A 84 -8.16 -16.54 2.80
C ASP A 84 -7.93 -16.43 1.29
N LEU A 85 -8.57 -15.45 0.65
CA LEU A 85 -8.35 -15.13 -0.77
C LEU A 85 -6.89 -14.77 -1.03
N ALA A 86 -6.28 -13.93 -0.18
CA ALA A 86 -4.89 -13.55 -0.34
C ALA A 86 -3.95 -14.76 -0.26
N GLY A 87 -4.27 -15.83 0.48
CA GLY A 87 -3.47 -17.07 0.50
C GLY A 87 -3.63 -17.97 -0.73
N THR A 88 -4.59 -17.68 -1.61
CA THR A 88 -4.98 -18.59 -2.71
C THR A 88 -5.04 -17.93 -4.08
N TRP A 89 -5.22 -16.61 -4.15
CA TRP A 89 -5.58 -15.89 -5.37
C TRP A 89 -4.62 -16.15 -6.53
N ASN A 90 -3.30 -16.10 -6.29
CA ASN A 90 -2.26 -16.42 -7.27
C ASN A 90 -1.30 -17.52 -6.80
N LYS A 91 -1.78 -18.44 -5.96
CA LYS A 91 -0.93 -19.49 -5.37
C LYS A 91 -0.29 -20.41 -6.42
N ASP A 92 -0.95 -20.61 -7.56
CA ASP A 92 -0.42 -21.43 -8.67
C ASP A 92 0.45 -20.64 -9.66
N GLY A 93 0.61 -19.33 -9.45
CA GLY A 93 1.44 -18.45 -10.28
C GLY A 93 0.93 -18.25 -11.72
N LYS A 94 -0.30 -18.65 -12.05
CA LYS A 94 -0.79 -18.61 -13.44
C LYS A 94 -1.32 -17.25 -13.87
N ARG A 95 -1.54 -16.32 -12.93
CA ARG A 95 -2.01 -14.98 -13.28
C ARG A 95 -0.86 -14.14 -13.83
N PRO A 96 -1.11 -13.26 -14.81
CA PRO A 96 -0.08 -12.43 -15.44
C PRO A 96 0.33 -11.24 -14.54
N VAL A 97 0.62 -11.48 -13.25
CA VAL A 97 0.94 -10.43 -12.28
C VAL A 97 2.23 -9.67 -12.62
N ALA A 98 3.15 -10.29 -13.34
CA ALA A 98 4.42 -9.68 -13.76
C ALA A 98 4.23 -8.49 -14.71
N THR A 99 3.16 -8.49 -15.50
CA THR A 99 2.82 -7.42 -16.44
C THR A 99 1.54 -6.68 -16.05
N ALA A 100 0.94 -7.04 -14.91
CA ALA A 100 -0.29 -6.44 -14.44
C ALA A 100 -0.03 -5.05 -13.82
N PRO A 101 -1.06 -4.17 -13.77
CA PRO A 101 -0.97 -2.94 -13.01
C PRO A 101 -0.57 -3.21 -11.55
N LYS A 102 0.33 -2.39 -11.01
CA LYS A 102 0.74 -2.39 -9.60
C LYS A 102 1.01 -0.96 -9.17
N ALA A 103 -0.05 -0.24 -8.83
CA ALA A 103 0.05 1.19 -8.52
C ALA A 103 -0.80 1.56 -7.30
N VAL A 104 -0.27 2.51 -6.54
CA VAL A 104 -0.93 3.15 -5.40
C VAL A 104 -0.87 4.66 -5.63
N VAL A 105 -2.00 5.33 -5.42
CA VAL A 105 -2.09 6.79 -5.34
C VAL A 105 -2.64 7.13 -3.96
N VAL A 106 -1.87 7.88 -3.17
CA VAL A 106 -2.35 8.43 -1.90
C VAL A 106 -3.01 9.77 -2.17
N TYR A 107 -4.18 9.98 -1.57
CA TYR A 107 -4.91 11.25 -1.65
C TYR A 107 -4.63 12.08 -0.39
N GLU A 108 -5.65 12.31 0.43
CA GLU A 108 -5.53 13.09 1.66
C GLU A 108 -5.01 12.22 2.81
N VAL A 109 -4.15 12.81 3.65
CA VAL A 109 -3.65 12.19 4.88
C VAL A 109 -3.84 13.18 6.02
N LEU A 110 -4.69 12.82 6.96
CA LEU A 110 -4.94 13.56 8.20
C LEU A 110 -4.29 12.82 9.37
N ASN A 111 -4.45 13.35 10.59
CA ASN A 111 -3.84 12.74 11.79
C ASN A 111 -4.30 11.29 12.05
N GLN A 112 -5.56 10.98 11.75
CA GLN A 112 -6.21 9.71 12.13
C GLN A 112 -6.79 8.95 10.93
N THR A 113 -6.97 9.61 9.78
CA THR A 113 -7.62 9.06 8.59
C THR A 113 -6.82 9.38 7.33
N ALA A 114 -6.92 8.50 6.34
CA ALA A 114 -6.34 8.73 5.02
C ALA A 114 -7.19 8.05 3.94
N SER A 115 -7.00 8.48 2.68
CA SER A 115 -7.58 7.80 1.53
C SER A 115 -6.55 7.49 0.46
N ALA A 116 -6.75 6.38 -0.24
CA ALA A 116 -5.86 5.91 -1.30
C ALA A 116 -6.63 5.19 -2.39
N LYS A 117 -6.01 5.06 -3.56
CA LYS A 117 -6.46 4.24 -4.68
C LYS A 117 -5.40 3.20 -5.01
N VAL A 118 -5.83 1.95 -5.16
CA VAL A 118 -5.04 0.87 -5.74
C VAL A 118 -5.52 0.61 -7.16
N THR A 119 -4.58 0.45 -8.09
CA THR A 119 -4.84 -0.09 -9.43
C THR A 119 -4.12 -1.43 -9.57
N ALA A 120 -4.88 -2.49 -9.83
CA ALA A 120 -4.41 -3.86 -9.90
C ALA A 120 -5.05 -4.62 -11.08
N LEU A 121 -4.68 -5.90 -11.24
CA LEU A 121 -5.12 -6.79 -12.32
C LEU A 121 -6.64 -6.94 -12.32
N TRP A 122 -7.24 -6.95 -11.12
CA TRP A 122 -8.69 -7.10 -10.94
C TRP A 122 -9.46 -5.79 -11.10
N GLY A 123 -8.80 -4.63 -11.21
CA GLY A 123 -9.45 -3.33 -11.34
C GLY A 123 -8.94 -2.26 -10.37
N ILE A 124 -9.87 -1.43 -9.92
CA ILE A 124 -9.59 -0.26 -9.06
C ILE A 124 -10.24 -0.46 -7.70
N ASP A 125 -9.47 -0.18 -6.65
CA ASP A 125 -9.96 -0.15 -5.28
C ASP A 125 -9.77 1.26 -4.70
N TYR A 126 -10.84 1.86 -4.20
CA TYR A 126 -10.80 3.05 -3.36
C TYR A 126 -10.82 2.64 -1.90
N MET A 127 -9.86 3.15 -1.14
CA MET A 127 -9.58 2.73 0.22
C MET A 127 -9.67 3.89 1.19
N HIS A 128 -10.27 3.62 2.34
CA HIS A 128 -10.15 4.48 3.51
C HIS A 128 -9.32 3.76 4.56
N LEU A 129 -8.34 4.46 5.12
CA LEU A 129 -7.46 3.98 6.16
C LEU A 129 -7.67 4.78 7.44
N ALA A 130 -7.42 4.15 8.57
CA ALA A 130 -7.35 4.79 9.87
C ALA A 130 -6.11 4.30 10.64
N LYS A 131 -5.62 5.13 11.55
CA LYS A 131 -4.37 4.87 12.29
C LYS A 131 -4.64 4.19 13.63
N TYR A 132 -4.22 2.94 13.79
CA TYR A 132 -4.38 2.18 15.03
C TYR A 132 -3.00 1.90 15.62
N ASP A 133 -2.78 2.29 16.89
CA ASP A 133 -1.51 2.09 17.60
C ASP A 133 -0.30 2.56 16.78
N GLY A 134 -0.44 3.73 16.14
CA GLY A 134 0.59 4.32 15.29
C GLY A 134 0.73 3.69 13.89
N LYS A 135 -0.10 2.71 13.52
CA LYS A 135 -0.04 2.00 12.23
C LYS A 135 -1.26 2.28 11.37
N TRP A 136 -1.05 2.58 10.10
CA TRP A 136 -2.14 2.72 9.14
C TRP A 136 -2.75 1.37 8.78
N LYS A 137 -4.08 1.28 8.88
CA LYS A 137 -4.86 0.09 8.53
C LYS A 137 -5.99 0.47 7.60
N ILE A 138 -6.21 -0.32 6.56
CA ILE A 138 -7.36 -0.20 5.67
C ILE A 138 -8.60 -0.70 6.41
N VAL A 139 -9.64 0.15 6.48
CA VAL A 139 -10.91 -0.14 7.15
C VAL A 139 -12.09 -0.22 6.18
N ASN A 140 -12.01 0.44 5.02
CA ASN A 140 -13.02 0.35 3.97
C ASN A 140 -12.38 0.14 2.61
N ILE A 141 -13.00 -0.70 1.78
CA ILE A 141 -12.62 -0.89 0.37
C ILE A 141 -13.88 -0.87 -0.50
N LEU A 142 -13.91 0.01 -1.50
CA LEU A 142 -14.88 0.02 -2.59
C LEU A 142 -14.16 -0.31 -3.90
N TRP A 143 -14.52 -1.40 -4.56
CA TRP A 143 -13.82 -1.84 -5.76
C TRP A 143 -14.71 -2.05 -6.98
N GLN A 144 -14.11 -1.96 -8.17
CA GLN A 144 -14.76 -2.32 -9.42
C GLN A 144 -13.74 -2.92 -10.40
N GLU A 145 -14.20 -3.85 -11.25
CA GLU A 145 -13.44 -4.35 -12.40
C GLU A 145 -12.97 -3.20 -13.34
N PRO A 146 -11.93 -3.41 -14.17
CA PRO A 146 -11.46 -2.38 -15.09
C PRO A 146 -12.59 -1.82 -15.98
N PRO A 147 -12.57 -0.53 -16.33
CA PRO A 147 -13.54 0.05 -17.24
C PRO A 147 -13.59 -0.72 -18.57
N GLN A 148 -14.81 -0.93 -19.10
CA GLN A 148 -15.06 -1.53 -20.41
C GLN A 148 -15.06 -0.47 -21.51
#